data_AF-A0A7Y4U3B2-F1
#
_entry.id   AF-A0A7Y4U3B2-F1
#
_cell.length_a   1.000
_cell.length_b   1.000
_cell.length_c   1.000
_cell.angle_alpha   90.00
_cell.angle_beta   90.00
_cell.angle_gamma   90.00
#
_symmetry.space_group_name_H-M   'P 1'
#
loop_
_entity.id
_entity.type
_entity.pdbx_description
1 polymer ?
#
loop_
_entity_poly.entity_id
_entity_poly.type
_entity_poly.pdbx_seq_one_letter_code
_entity_poly.pdbx_strand_id
1 'polypeptide(L)' 'MVKLLHYWFRRETVIRALKMAAIVGPILTVINQGDVLLSGQYTPPVFLKIILTFLVPYSVSSVSSALTYMEQEQQEKR' A
#
# COMPACT_ATOMS: atom_id res chain seq x y z
N MET A 1 -7.73 -18.60 -3.38
CA MET A 1 -6.40 -17.97 -3.17
C MET A 1 -5.73 -17.53 -4.46
N VAL A 2 -5.59 -18.38 -5.48
CA VAL A 2 -4.81 -18.05 -6.70
C VAL A 2 -5.39 -16.84 -7.48
N LYS A 3 -6.73 -16.72 -7.55
CA LYS A 3 -7.39 -15.56 -8.18
C LYS A 3 -7.06 -14.23 -7.51
N LEU A 4 -7.03 -14.19 -6.18
CA LEU A 4 -6.68 -12.99 -5.42
C LEU A 4 -5.27 -12.52 -5.81
N LEU A 5 -4.30 -13.44 -5.84
CA LEU A 5 -2.92 -13.14 -6.23
C LEU A 5 -2.86 -12.60 -7.66
N HIS A 6 -3.62 -13.20 -8.59
CA HIS A 6 -3.70 -12.74 -9.97
C HIS A 6 -4.25 -11.30 -10.07
N TYR A 7 -5.33 -10.97 -9.35
CA TYR A 7 -5.88 -9.61 -9.31
C TYR A 7 -4.95 -8.60 -8.63
N TRP A 8 -4.19 -9.06 -7.63
CA TRP A 8 -3.18 -8.26 -6.93
C TRP A 8 -2.07 -7.78 -7.88
N PHE A 9 -1.60 -8.65 -8.77
CA PHE A 9 -0.56 -8.31 -9.75
C PHE A 9 -1.09 -7.66 -11.03
N ARG A 10 -2.39 -7.35 -11.13
CA ARG A 10 -2.90 -6.60 -12.29
C ARG A 10 -2.29 -5.20 -12.29
N ARG A 11 -1.85 -4.77 -13.48
CA ARG A 11 -1.21 -3.47 -13.71
C ARG A 11 -2.03 -2.30 -13.17
N GLU A 12 -3.34 -2.35 -13.33
CA GLU A 12 -4.28 -1.33 -12.80
C GLU A 12 -4.25 -1.26 -11.27
N THR A 13 -4.30 -2.42 -10.60
CA THR A 13 -4.21 -2.55 -9.13
C THR A 13 -2.90 -1.96 -8.63
N VAL A 14 -1.78 -2.36 -9.24
CA VAL A 14 -0.43 -1.90 -8.86
C VAL A 14 -0.29 -0.39 -9.04
N ILE A 15 -0.75 0.18 -10.16
CA ILE A 15 -0.67 1.63 -10.41
C ILE A 15 -1.52 2.43 -9.40
N ARG A 16 -2.73 1.95 -9.09
CA ARG A 16 -3.60 2.58 -8.08
C ARG A 16 -2.97 2.52 -6.69
N ALA A 17 -2.46 1.35 -6.32
CA ALA A 17 -1.81 1.14 -5.03
C ALA A 17 -0.52 1.98 -4.89
N LEU A 18 0.26 2.11 -5.95
CA LEU A 18 1.46 2.95 -5.96
C LEU A 18 1.10 4.45 -5.81
N LYS A 19 0.05 4.92 -6.49
CA LYS A 19 -0.46 6.29 -6.31
C LYS A 19 -0.91 6.54 -4.87
N MET A 20 -1.66 5.60 -4.29
CA MET A 20 -2.07 5.69 -2.88
C MET A 20 -0.87 5.72 -1.94
N ALA A 21 0.11 4.83 -2.15
CA ALA A 21 1.33 4.82 -1.35
C ALA A 21 2.16 6.11 -1.49
N ALA A 22 2.21 6.70 -2.69
CA ALA A 22 2.92 7.95 -2.95
C ALA A 22 2.26 9.17 -2.28
N ILE A 23 0.92 9.16 -2.11
CA ILE A 23 0.18 10.26 -1.46
C ILE A 23 0.14 10.07 0.06
N VAL A 24 -0.25 8.87 0.50
CA VAL A 24 -0.52 8.56 1.91
C VAL A 24 0.78 8.22 2.67
N GLY A 25 1.76 7.63 1.99
CA GLY A 25 3.05 7.25 2.57
C GLY A 25 3.83 8.43 3.17
N PRO A 26 3.99 9.56 2.47
CA PRO A 26 4.65 10.74 3.04
C PRO A 26 3.90 11.30 4.25
N ILE A 27 2.56 11.35 4.20
CA ILE A 27 1.73 11.83 5.31
C ILE A 27 1.93 10.95 6.55
N LEU A 28 1.83 9.63 6.39
CA LEU A 28 2.09 8.68 7.48
C LEU A 28 3.52 8.76 7.99
N THR A 29 4.50 8.99 7.11
CA THR A 29 5.92 9.10 7.49
C THR A 29 6.15 10.32 8.38
N VAL A 30 5.54 11.46 8.03
CA VAL A 30 5.61 12.68 8.85
C VAL A 30 4.93 12.47 10.21
N ILE A 31 3.76 11.82 10.23
CA ILE A 31 3.03 11.56 11.49
C ILE A 31 3.78 10.58 12.39
N ASN A 32 4.40 9.54 11.82
CA ASN A 32 4.96 8.42 12.59
C ASN A 32 6.45 8.58 12.91
N GLN A 33 7.21 9.31 12.10
CA GLN A 33 8.65 9.53 12.30
C GLN A 33 9.09 10.99 12.09
N GLY A 34 8.17 11.95 12.14
CA GLY A 34 8.48 13.37 12.02
C GLY A 34 9.55 13.85 13.00
N ASP A 35 9.49 13.41 14.25
CA ASP A 35 10.48 13.77 15.28
C ASP A 35 11.88 13.23 14.96
N VAL A 36 11.95 12.03 14.36
CA VAL A 36 13.23 11.40 13.96
C VAL A 36 13.81 12.09 12.72
N LEU A 37 12.95 12.50 11.79
CA LEU A 37 13.32 13.29 10.62
C LEU A 37 13.87 14.67 11.04
N LEU A 38 13.26 15.32 12.03
CA LEU A 38 13.65 16.65 12.51
C LEU A 38 14.88 16.61 13.42
N SER A 39 15.08 15.53 14.19
CA SER A 39 16.26 15.35 15.04
C SER A 39 17.51 14.87 14.28
N GLY A 40 17.38 14.54 12.99
CA GLY A 40 18.49 14.11 12.13
C GLY A 40 19.06 12.72 12.46
N GLN A 41 18.36 11.93 13.28
CA GLN A 41 18.83 10.60 13.72
C GLN A 41 18.47 9.50 12.72
N TYR A 42 19.13 9.53 11.57
CA TYR A 42 18.94 8.53 10.52
C TYR A 42 19.68 7.23 10.84
N THR A 43 19.00 6.31 11.54
CA THR A 43 19.53 4.96 11.82
C THR A 43 18.92 3.92 10.87
N PRO A 44 19.61 2.78 10.59
CA PRO A 44 19.07 1.73 9.73
C PRO A 44 17.65 1.22 10.11
N PRO A 45 17.27 1.09 11.40
CA PRO A 45 15.91 0.74 11.79
C PRO A 45 14.85 1.78 11.37
N VAL A 46 15.22 3.06 11.32
CA VAL A 46 14.32 4.14 10.91
C VAL A 46 14.02 4.05 9.41
N PHE A 47 15.02 3.76 8.59
CA PHE A 47 14.82 3.52 7.16
C PHE A 47 13.86 2.35 6.91
N LEU A 48 13.99 1.26 7.66
CA LEU A 48 13.06 0.13 7.56
C LEU A 48 11.63 0.57 7.90
N LYS A 49 11.45 1.34 8.98
CA LYS A 49 10.14 1.89 9.37
C LYS A 49 9.54 2.78 8.29
N ILE A 50 10.34 3.63 7.64
CA ILE A 50 9.89 4.47 6.52
C ILE A 50 9.39 3.58 5.39
N ILE A 51 10.16 2.58 4.95
CA ILE A 51 9.74 1.66 3.88
C ILE A 51 8.40 0.97 4.23
N LEU A 52 8.25 0.46 5.46
CA LEU A 52 7.00 -0.16 5.91
C LEU A 52 5.82 0.83 5.86
N THR A 53 6.09 2.11 6.13
CA THR A 53 5.08 3.16 6.11
C THR A 53 4.51 3.42 4.71
N PHE A 54 5.28 3.16 3.64
CA PHE A 54 4.78 3.15 2.26
C PHE A 54 4.16 1.80 1.88
N LEU A 55 4.64 0.70 2.47
CA LEU A 55 4.15 -0.65 2.18
C LEU A 55 2.71 -0.86 2.67
N VAL A 56 2.33 -0.24 3.79
CA VAL A 56 0.97 -0.32 4.36
C VAL A 56 -0.09 0.22 3.38
N PRO A 57 -0.06 1.48 2.95
CA PRO A 57 -1.06 2.01 2.01
C PRO A 57 -1.05 1.31 0.65
N TYR A 58 0.12 0.85 0.18
CA TYR A 58 0.21 0.01 -1.02
C TYR A 58 -0.55 -1.32 -0.86
N SER A 59 -0.31 -2.03 0.24
CA SER A 59 -0.89 -3.36 0.48
C SER A 59 -2.40 -3.27 0.67
N VAL A 60 -2.87 -2.31 1.46
CA VAL A 60 -4.30 -2.08 1.69
C VAL A 60 -5.03 -1.75 0.38
N SER A 61 -4.46 -0.85 -0.44
CA SER A 61 -5.06 -0.50 -1.74
C SER A 61 -5.07 -1.69 -2.72
N SER A 62 -4.01 -2.50 -2.72
CA SER A 62 -3.93 -3.71 -3.57
C SER A 62 -4.96 -4.76 -3.15
N VAL A 63 -5.09 -5.04 -1.85
CA VAL A 63 -6.07 -6.02 -1.32
C VAL A 63 -7.49 -5.56 -1.59
N SER A 64 -7.80 -4.28 -1.30
CA SER A 64 -9.13 -3.73 -1.56
C SER A 64 -9.51 -3.86 -3.03
N SER A 65 -8.62 -3.49 -3.96
CA SER A 65 -8.89 -3.61 -5.40
C SER A 65 -9.12 -5.06 -5.83
N ALA A 66 -8.30 -6.00 -5.34
CA ALA A 66 -8.45 -7.42 -5.69
C ALA A 66 -9.76 -8.02 -5.16
N LEU A 67 -10.19 -7.64 -3.95
CA LEU A 67 -11.48 -8.05 -3.41
C LEU A 67 -12.65 -7.52 -4.26
N THR A 68 -12.62 -6.24 -4.64
CA THR A 68 -13.66 -5.66 -5.50
C THR A 68 -13.77 -6.38 -6.85
N TYR A 69 -12.65 -6.73 -7.49
CA TYR A 69 -12.69 -7.50 -8.75
C TYR A 69 -13.29 -8.90 -8.56
N MET A 70 -13.05 -9.54 -7.42
CA MET A 70 -13.64 -10.85 -7.12
C MET A 70 -15.15 -10.76 -6.87
N GLU A 71 -15.62 -9.71 -6.21
CA GLU A 71 -17.06 -9.45 -5.99
C GLU A 71 -17.78 -9.18 -7.31
N GLN A 72 -17.17 -8.42 -8.22
CA GLN A 72 -17.71 -8.17 -9.57
C GLN A 72 -17.86 -9.47 -10.37
N GLU A 73 -16.83 -10.34 -10.38
CA GLU A 73 -16.90 -11.63 -11.07
C GLU A 73 -17.98 -12.56 -10.47
N GLN A 74 -18.28 -12.44 -9.18
CA GLN A 74 -19.37 -13.20 -8.54
C GLN A 74 -20.75 -12.65 -8.86
N GLN A 75 -20.90 -11.32 -9.01
CA GLN A 75 -22.18 -10.70 -9.38
C GLN A 75 -22.55 -10.99 -10.83
N GLU A 76 -21.59 -10.99 -11.76
CA GLU A 76 -21.84 -11.33 -13.17
C GLU A 76 -22.30 -12.80 -13.39
N LYS A 77 -22.00 -13.68 -12.43
CA LYS A 77 -22.36 -15.11 -12.48
C LYS A 77 -23.66 -15.46 -11.76
N ARG A 78 -24.29 -14.50 -11.09
CA ARG A 78 -25.59 -14.66 -10.42
C ARG A 78 -26.70 -14.15 -11.31
#